data_AF-A0A2M8GG42-F1
#
_entry.id   AF-A0A2M8GG42-F1
#
_cell.length_a   1.000
_cell.length_b   1.000
_cell.length_c   1.000
_cell.angle_alpha   90.00
_cell.angle_beta   90.00
_cell.angle_gamma   90.00
#
_symmetry.space_group_name_H-M   'P 1'
#
loop_
_entity.id
_entity.type
_entity.pdbx_description
1 polymer ?
#
loop_
_entity_poly.entity_id
_entity_poly.type
_entity_poly.pdbx_seq_one_letter_code
_entity_poly.pdbx_strand_id
1 'polypeptide(L)' 'MVSCPDCQEPVIIPDDNETGEIIECQNCGAELEIICLNPPQVSLIVEEK' A
#
# COMPACT_ATOMS: atom_id res chain seq x y z
N MET A 1 -2.13 -8.81 -7.01
CA MET A 1 -2.05 -7.42 -7.51
C MET A 1 -3.07 -6.62 -6.72
N VAL A 2 -2.64 -5.51 -6.12
CA VAL A 2 -3.48 -4.62 -5.30
C VAL A 2 -3.51 -3.24 -5.96
N SER A 3 -4.63 -2.53 -5.85
CA SER A 3 -4.77 -1.16 -6.35
C SER A 3 -4.60 -0.17 -5.21
N CYS A 4 -3.97 0.97 -5.50
CA CYS A 4 -3.86 2.07 -4.54
C CYS A 4 -5.26 2.59 -4.20
N PRO A 5 -5.66 2.67 -2.92
CA PRO A 5 -6.96 3.21 -2.51
C PRO A 5 -7.13 4.71 -2.81
N ASP A 6 -6.04 5.44 -3.02
CA ASP A 6 -6.05 6.89 -3.30
C ASP A 6 -6.18 7.19 -4.82
N CYS A 7 -5.23 6.70 -5.62
CA CYS A 7 -5.16 6.99 -7.06
C CYS A 7 -5.72 5.88 -7.96
N GLN A 8 -6.13 4.74 -7.39
CA GLN A 8 -6.66 3.56 -8.11
C GLN A 8 -5.69 2.85 -9.07
N GLU A 9 -4.45 3.31 -9.18
CA GLU A 9 -3.40 2.67 -9.97
C GLU A 9 -2.83 1.41 -9.28
N PRO A 10 -2.26 0.46 -10.04
CA PRO A 10 -1.62 -0.73 -9.47
C PRO A 10 -0.46 -0.40 -8.54
N VAL A 11 -0.38 -1.08 -7.41
CA VAL A 11 0.74 -1.02 -6.45
C VAL A 11 1.51 -2.33 -6.50
N ILE A 12 2.83 -2.21 -6.55
CA ILE A 12 3.75 -3.34 -6.49
C ILE A 12 4.18 -3.51 -5.04
N ILE A 13 3.91 -4.67 -4.46
CA ILE A 13 4.42 -5.06 -3.15
C ILE A 13 5.61 -6.01 -3.39
N PRO A 14 6.84 -5.63 -3.02
CA PRO A 14 7.98 -6.53 -3.00
C PRO A 14 7.74 -7.83 -2.21
N ASP A 15 8.35 -8.93 -2.66
CA ASP A 15 8.16 -10.26 -2.04
C ASP A 15 8.80 -10.40 -0.64
N ASP A 16 9.69 -9.48 -0.27
CA ASP A 16 10.36 -9.42 1.04
C ASP A 16 9.60 -8.58 2.07
N ASN A 17 8.47 -7.98 1.70
CA ASN A 17 7.66 -7.21 2.63
C ASN A 17 6.86 -8.06 3.63
N GLU A 18 6.57 -7.45 4.77
CA GLU A 18 5.76 -8.02 5.85
C GLU A 18 4.48 -7.21 6.09
N THR A 19 3.46 -7.88 6.65
CA THR A 19 2.26 -7.19 7.14
C THR A 19 2.64 -6.19 8.24
N GLY A 20 2.13 -4.97 8.15
CA GLY A 20 2.42 -3.84 9.04
C GLY A 20 3.52 -2.92 8.52
N GLU A 21 4.19 -3.27 7.43
CA GLU A 21 5.16 -2.37 6.78
C GLU A 21 4.47 -1.27 5.99
N ILE A 22 5.14 -0.11 5.91
CA ILE A 22 4.70 1.05 5.16
C ILE A 22 5.47 1.11 3.84
N ILE A 23 4.74 1.21 2.74
CA ILE A 23 5.27 1.40 1.39
C ILE A 23 4.70 2.68 0.78
N GLU A 24 5.45 3.29 -0.14
CA GLU A 24 4.99 4.46 -0.87
C GLU A 24 4.42 4.05 -2.23
N CYS A 25 3.25 4.59 -2.60
CA CYS A 25 2.70 4.39 -3.93
C CYS A 25 3.56 5.10 -4.98
N GLN A 26 4.21 4.34 -5.85
CA GLN A 26 5.03 4.85 -6.96
C GLN A 26 4.32 5.77 -7.97
N ASN A 27 2.98 5.88 -7.91
CA ASN A 27 2.17 6.68 -8.84
C ASN A 27 1.73 8.03 -8.25
N CYS A 28 1.32 8.08 -6.98
CA CYS A 28 0.82 9.31 -6.35
C CYS A 28 1.61 9.76 -5.11
N GLY A 29 2.56 8.96 -4.62
CA GLY A 29 3.35 9.26 -3.42
C GLY A 29 2.60 9.05 -2.10
N ALA A 30 1.42 8.41 -2.12
CA ALA A 30 0.68 8.10 -0.91
C ALA A 30 1.40 7.03 -0.07
N GLU A 31 1.45 7.22 1.24
CA GLU A 31 1.93 6.20 2.18
C GLU A 31 0.83 5.16 2.43
N LEU A 32 1.17 3.90 2.24
CA LEU A 32 0.26 2.76 2.33
C LEU A 32 0.81 1.74 3.31
N GLU A 33 -0.02 1.25 4.24
CA GLU A 33 0.33 0.15 5.14
C GLU A 33 -0.12 -1.18 4.56
N ILE A 34 0.75 -2.19 4.57
CA ILE A 34 0.43 -3.55 4.15
C ILE A 34 -0.39 -4.24 5.23
N ILE A 35 -1.67 -4.50 4.99
CA ILE A 35 -2.56 -5.15 5.98
C ILE A 35 -2.71 -6.66 5.75
N CYS A 36 -2.37 -7.17 4.56
CA CYS A 36 -2.33 -8.60 4.25
C CYS A 36 -1.46 -8.86 3.01
N LEU A 37 -0.79 -10.01 2.94
CA LEU A 37 0.00 -10.45 1.78
C LEU A 37 -0.71 -11.49 0.90
N ASN A 38 -1.69 -12.22 1.46
CA ASN A 38 -2.40 -13.28 0.72
C ASN A 38 -3.89 -13.34 1.11
N PRO A 39 -4.79 -12.69 0.33
CA PRO A 39 -4.49 -11.85 -0.83
C PRO A 39 -3.82 -10.51 -0.42
N PRO A 40 -3.03 -9.89 -1.30
CA PRO A 40 -2.37 -8.62 -0.99
C PRO A 40 -3.41 -7.52 -0.79
N GLN A 41 -3.30 -6.80 0.33
CA GLN A 41 -4.18 -5.70 0.71
C GLN A 41 -3.36 -4.59 1.38
N VAL A 42 -3.74 -3.34 1.11
CA VAL A 42 -3.10 -2.15 1.66
C VAL A 42 -4.15 -1.17 2.18
N SER A 43 -3.79 -0.37 3.18
CA SER A 43 -4.59 0.73 3.70
C SER A 43 -3.89 2.06 3.45
N LEU A 44 -4.66 3.10 3.11
CA LEU A 44 -4.12 4.47 3.01
C LEU A 44 -3.81 4.99 4.41
N ILE A 45 -2.60 5.52 4.60
CA ILE A 45 -2.26 6.27 5.81
C ILE A 45 -2.66 7.73 5.56
N VAL A 46 -3.56 8.24 6.40
CA VAL A 46 -3.91 9.66 6.44
C VAL A 46 -3.46 10.22 7.78
N GLU A 47 -2.51 11.15 7.77
CA GLU A 47 -2.19 11.92 8.98
C GLU A 47 -3.38 12.82 9.29
N GLU A 48 -4.14 12.51 10.35
CA GLU A 48 -5.06 13.46 10.95
C GLU A 48 -4.22 14.60 11.57
N LYS A 49 -4.34 15.80 11.01
CA LYS A 49 -3.73 17.03 11.55
C LYS A 49 -4.37 17.50 12.84
#